data_AF-A0A522R444-F1
#
_entry.id   AF-A0A522R444-F1
#
_cell.length_a   1.000
_cell.length_b   1.000
_cell.length_c   1.000
_cell.angle_alpha   90.00
_cell.angle_beta   90.00
_cell.angle_gamma   90.00
#
_symmetry.space_group_name_H-M   'P 1'
#
loop_
_entity.id
_entity.type
_entity.pdbx_description
1 polymer ?
#
loop_
_entity_poly.entity_id
_entity_poly.type
_entity_poly.pdbx_seq_one_letter_code
_entity_poly.pdbx_strand_id
1 'polypeptide(L)'
;NTLIVIVGLSVSLWVALGALVFLILIHKLEYFLNAKIVGHRIHARAWEILLAMLVMEAAFGLPGVVAAPIYYAYLKSELTAAELI
;
A
#
# COMPACT_ATOMS: atom_id res chain seq x y z
N ASN A 1 9.98 2.88 -10.59
CA ASN A 1 10.51 1.54 -10.98
C ASN A 1 10.99 1.49 -12.43
N THR A 2 10.13 1.78 -13.43
CA THR A 2 10.47 1.64 -14.86
C THR A 2 11.72 2.39 -15.31
N LEU A 3 11.89 3.65 -14.92
CA LEU A 3 13.07 4.44 -15.29
C LEU A 3 14.38 3.80 -14.77
N ILE A 4 14.38 3.33 -13.52
CA ILE A 4 15.55 2.71 -12.87
C ILE A 4 15.91 1.39 -13.55
N VAL A 5 14.91 0.59 -13.94
CA VAL A 5 15.12 -0.67 -14.66
C VAL A 5 15.72 -0.40 -16.04
N ILE A 6 15.23 0.61 -16.76
CA ILE A 6 15.77 1.02 -18.06
C ILE A 6 17.24 1.46 -17.93
N VAL A 7 17.56 2.28 -16.92
CA VAL A 7 18.95 2.67 -16.63
C VAL A 7 19.81 1.45 -16.28
N GLY A 8 19.27 0.50 -15.51
CA GLY A 8 19.95 -0.75 -15.18
C GLY A 8 20.23 -1.63 -16.42
N LEU A 9 19.32 -1.66 -17.39
CA LEU A 9 19.50 -2.40 -18.65
C LEU A 9 20.66 -1.84 -19.48
N SER A 10 20.90 -0.52 -19.42
CA SER A 10 22.07 0.10 -20.05
C SER A 10 23.40 -0.32 -19.42
N VAL A 11 23.39 -0.88 -18.21
CA VAL A 11 24.58 -1.43 -17.54
C VAL A 11 24.70 -2.93 -17.79
N SER A 12 23.69 -3.73 -17.42
CA SER A 12 23.58 -5.14 -17.76
C SER A 12 22.20 -5.70 -17.39
N LEU A 13 21.81 -6.83 -18.01
CA LEU A 13 20.58 -7.54 -17.66
C LEU A 13 20.51 -7.92 -16.17
N TRP A 14 21.63 -8.38 -15.60
CA TRP A 14 21.69 -8.79 -14.20
C TRP A 14 21.50 -7.62 -13.23
N VAL A 15 22.05 -6.45 -13.54
CA VAL A 15 21.85 -5.23 -12.75
C VAL A 15 20.39 -4.77 -12.83
N ALA A 16 19.77 -4.81 -14.01
CA ALA A 16 18.36 -4.47 -14.18
C ALA A 16 17.44 -5.39 -13.37
N LEU A 17 17.70 -6.70 -13.39
CA LEU A 17 16.94 -7.69 -12.62
C LEU A 17 17.13 -7.49 -11.11
N GLY A 18 18.36 -7.28 -10.65
CA GLY A 18 18.65 -6.99 -9.25
C GLY A 18 17.93 -5.72 -8.76
N ALA A 19 17.98 -4.65 -9.55
CA ALA A 19 17.27 -3.41 -9.25
C ALA A 19 15.75 -3.60 -9.23
N LEU A 20 15.19 -4.35 -10.19
CA LEU A 20 13.75 -4.63 -10.23
C LEU A 20 13.29 -5.41 -8.99
N VAL A 21 14.00 -6.47 -8.62
CA VAL A 21 13.69 -7.27 -7.42
C VAL A 21 13.78 -6.40 -6.17
N PHE A 22 14.85 -5.62 -6.02
CA PHE A 22 15.00 -4.71 -4.90
C PHE A 22 13.85 -3.70 -4.81
N LEU A 23 13.50 -3.07 -5.93
CA LEU A 23 12.42 -2.07 -6.01
C LEU A 23 11.04 -2.67 -5.69
N ILE A 24 10.77 -3.89 -6.14
CA ILE A 24 9.51 -4.59 -5.80
C ILE A 24 9.46 -4.88 -4.30
N LEU A 25 10.56 -5.36 -3.72
CA LEU A 25 10.63 -5.71 -2.30
C LEU A 25 10.51 -4.49 -1.39
N ILE A 26 11.26 -3.42 -1.67
CA ILE A 26 11.23 -2.21 -0.85
C ILE A 26 9.87 -1.54 -0.88
N HIS A 27 9.23 -1.51 -2.05
CA HIS A 27 7.89 -0.93 -2.23
C HIS A 27 6.85 -1.72 -1.44
N LYS A 28 6.92 -3.05 -1.45
CA LYS A 28 5.99 -3.88 -0.69
C LYS A 28 6.22 -3.76 0.82
N LEU A 29 7.48 -3.68 1.26
CA LEU A 29 7.84 -3.38 2.65
C LEU A 29 7.27 -2.03 3.11
N GLU A 30 7.37 -1.00 2.27
CA GLU A 30 6.80 0.31 2.55
C GLU A 30 5.29 0.25 2.75
N TYR A 31 4.55 -0.52 1.93
CA TYR A 31 3.12 -0.73 2.13
C TYR A 31 2.78 -1.37 3.48
N PHE A 32 3.54 -2.38 3.91
CA PHE A 32 3.34 -2.98 5.24
C PHE A 32 3.62 -1.98 6.37
N LEU A 33 4.69 -1.19 6.25
CA LEU A 33 5.02 -0.15 7.23
C LEU A 33 3.95 0.93 7.27
N ASN A 34 3.48 1.42 6.11
CA ASN A 34 2.41 2.40 6.02
C ASN A 34 1.11 1.89 6.63
N ALA A 35 0.71 0.64 6.34
CA ALA A 35 -0.48 0.04 6.95
C ALA A 35 -0.36 -0.05 8.48
N LYS A 36 0.82 -0.41 9.00
CA LYS A 36 1.08 -0.48 10.45
C LYS A 36 1.05 0.90 11.11
N ILE A 37 1.73 1.89 10.53
CA ILE A 37 1.83 3.25 11.08
C ILE A 37 0.48 3.95 11.01
N VAL A 38 -0.20 3.89 9.87
CA VAL A 38 -1.50 4.52 9.68
C VAL A 38 -2.55 3.84 10.55
N GLY A 39 -2.61 2.50 10.56
CA GLY A 39 -3.51 1.76 11.44
C GLY A 39 -3.36 2.16 12.91
N HIS A 40 -2.12 2.25 13.40
CA HIS A 40 -1.86 2.69 14.77
C HIS A 40 -2.39 4.10 15.07
N ARG A 41 -2.28 5.04 14.11
CA ARG A 41 -2.77 6.43 14.27
C ARG A 41 -4.29 6.55 14.33
N ILE A 42 -5.04 5.62 13.71
CA ILE A 42 -6.51 5.65 13.68
C ILE A 42 -7.14 4.54 14.53
N HIS A 43 -6.40 3.99 15.50
CA HIS A 43 -6.83 2.86 16.33
C HIS A 43 -7.39 1.67 15.53
N ALA A 44 -6.81 1.41 14.35
CA ALA A 44 -7.13 0.27 13.51
C ALA A 44 -5.99 -0.75 13.52
N ARG A 45 -6.33 -2.03 13.48
CA ARG A 45 -5.36 -3.10 13.38
C ARG A 45 -4.75 -3.08 11.98
N ALA A 46 -3.45 -3.37 11.87
CA ALA A 46 -2.75 -3.34 10.59
C ALA A 46 -3.40 -4.22 9.51
N TRP A 47 -4.00 -5.35 9.90
CA TRP A 47 -4.72 -6.23 8.96
C TRP A 47 -6.00 -5.62 8.41
N GLU A 48 -6.69 -4.75 9.14
CA GLU A 48 -7.91 -4.07 8.67
C GLU A 48 -7.55 -3.10 7.53
N ILE A 49 -6.46 -2.36 7.70
CA ILE A 49 -5.93 -1.45 6.68
C ILE A 49 -5.42 -2.23 5.47
N LEU A 50 -4.72 -3.36 5.68
CA LEU A 50 -4.28 -4.22 4.57
C LEU A 50 -5.46 -4.78 3.78
N LEU A 51 -6.53 -5.21 4.46
CA LEU A 51 -7.75 -5.68 3.80
C LEU A 51 -8.40 -4.54 2.99
N ALA A 52 -8.53 -3.35 3.58
CA ALA A 52 -9.07 -2.18 2.89
C ALA A 52 -8.24 -1.81 1.65
N MET A 53 -6.91 -1.87 1.74
CA MET A 53 -6.01 -1.64 0.61
C MET A 53 -6.25 -2.67 -0.51
N LEU A 54 -6.41 -3.95 -0.17
CA LEU A 54 -6.69 -5.03 -1.13
C LEU A 54 -8.05 -4.86 -1.83
N VAL A 55 -9.10 -4.54 -1.07
CA VAL A 55 -10.43 -4.32 -1.63
C VAL A 55 -10.45 -3.12 -2.57
N MET A 56 -9.84 -2.00 -2.14
CA MET A 56 -9.77 -0.80 -2.96
C MET A 56 -8.86 -0.97 -4.16
N GLU A 57 -7.77 -1.73 -4.05
CA GLU A 57 -6.93 -2.12 -5.19
C GLU A 57 -7.73 -2.93 -6.21
N ALA A 58 -8.54 -3.89 -5.77
CA ALA A 58 -9.37 -4.68 -6.66
C ALA A 58 -10.46 -3.83 -7.35
N ALA A 59 -11.01 -2.82 -6.66
CA ALA A 59 -12.07 -1.97 -7.18
C ALA A 59 -11.57 -0.83 -8.08
N PHE A 60 -10.42 -0.21 -7.75
CA PHE A 60 -9.94 1.03 -8.37
C PHE A 60 -8.48 0.97 -8.86
N GLY A 61 -7.80 -0.16 -8.69
CA GLY A 61 -6.39 -0.32 -9.01
C GLY A 61 -5.45 0.43 -8.06
N LEU A 62 -4.28 0.82 -8.57
CA LEU A 62 -3.26 1.56 -7.81
C LEU A 62 -3.78 2.80 -7.03
N PRO A 63 -4.67 3.64 -7.60
CA PRO A 63 -5.28 4.74 -6.84
C PRO A 63 -6.06 4.28 -5.60
N GLY A 64 -6.69 3.11 -5.67
CA GLY A 64 -7.45 2.54 -4.57
C GLY A 64 -6.59 2.24 -3.34
N VAL A 65 -5.36 1.77 -3.54
CA VAL A 65 -4.39 1.51 -2.46
C VAL A 65 -4.09 2.78 -1.66
N VAL A 66 -3.99 3.93 -2.34
CA VAL A 66 -3.72 5.23 -1.71
C VAL A 66 -4.96 5.74 -0.96
N ALA A 67 -6.14 5.52 -1.53
CA ALA A 67 -7.40 5.99 -0.96
C ALA A 67 -7.91 5.12 0.21
N ALA A 68 -7.52 3.85 0.28
CA ALA A 68 -8.02 2.89 1.25
C ALA A 68 -7.93 3.34 2.72
N PRO A 69 -6.81 3.90 3.22
CA PRO A 69 -6.75 4.31 4.62
C PRO A 69 -7.70 5.45 4.95
N ILE A 70 -7.93 6.36 3.99
CA ILE A 70 -8.85 7.51 4.14
C ILE A 70 -10.29 7.00 4.20
N TYR A 71 -10.69 6.17 3.22
CA TYR A 71 -12.03 5.60 3.19
C TYR A 71 -12.32 4.70 4.38
N TYR A 72 -11.34 3.88 4.80
CA TYR A 72 -11.50 3.03 5.98
C TYR A 72 -11.66 3.88 7.25
N ALA A 73 -10.84 4.93 7.44
CA ALA A 73 -10.97 5.83 8.59
C ALA A 73 -12.34 6.51 8.63
N TYR A 74 -12.81 7.01 7.47
CA TYR A 74 -14.11 7.64 7.34
C TYR A 74 -15.26 6.66 7.65
N LEU A 75 -15.25 5.48 7.03
CA LEU A 75 -16.27 4.46 7.27
C LEU A 75 -16.32 4.04 8.74
N LYS A 76 -15.15 3.84 9.37
CA LYS A 76 -15.06 3.52 10.79
C LYS A 76 -15.63 4.64 11.65
N SER A 77 -15.33 5.90 11.34
CA SER A 77 -15.90 7.03 12.07
C SER A 77 -17.42 7.13 11.96
N GLU A 78 -17.98 6.84 10.78
CA GLU A 78 -19.42 6.87 10.54
C GLU A 78 -20.13 5.73 11.29
N LEU A 79 -19.56 4.53 11.27
CA LEU A 79 -20.10 3.38 12.01
C LEU A 79 -20.08 3.60 13.52
N THR A 80 -19.01 4.20 14.05
CA THR A 80 -18.93 4.57 15.48
C THR A 80 -19.94 5.67 15.82
N ALA A 81 -20.11 6.68 14.95
CA ALA A 81 -21.10 7.74 15.16
C ALA A 81 -22.55 7.20 15.13
N ALA A 82 -22.80 6.15 14.34
CA ALA A 82 -24.08 5.46 14.26
C ALA A 82 -24.27 4.36 15.33
N GLU A 83 -23.33 4.20 16.27
CA GLU A 83 -23.33 3.15 17.30
C GLU A 83 -23.43 1.71 16.75
N LEU A 84 -22.86 1.47 15.57
CA LEU A 84 -22.84 0.15 14.93
C LEU A 84 -21.60 -0.68 15.28
N ILE A 85 -20.55 -0.05 15.81
CA ILE A 85 -19.30 -0.66 16.31
C ILE A 85 -18.73 0.10 17.49
#